data_AF-A0A327LWP2-F1
#
_entry.id   AF-A0A327LWP2-F1
#
_cell.length_a   1.000
_cell.length_b   1.000
_cell.length_c   1.000
_cell.angle_alpha   90.00
_cell.angle_beta   90.00
_cell.angle_gamma   90.00
#
_symmetry.space_group_name_H-M   'P 1'
#
loop_
_entity.id
_entity.type
_entity.pdbx_description
1 polymer ?
#
loop_
_entity_poly.entity_id
_entity_poly.type
_entity_poly.pdbx_seq_one_letter_code
_entity_poly.pdbx_strand_id
1 'polypeptide(L)' 'MALGVLDSLTKELLYLVASMVAGCAYCTAGHTVFARAKGMTDAMYRELLAIVGMAAETNRFAQALRVPFEPDLRG' A
#
# COMPACT_ATOMS: atom_id res chain seq x y z
N MET A 1 -8.85 5.74 -13.94
CA MET A 1 -9.37 4.53 -13.26
C MET A 1 -10.87 4.46 -13.47
N ALA A 2 -11.42 3.26 -13.72
CA ALA A 2 -12.82 3.04 -14.03
C ALA A 2 -13.73 3.13 -12.78
N LEU A 3 -15.04 3.26 -13.02
CA LEU A 3 -16.08 3.18 -12.00
C LEU A 3 -16.06 1.80 -11.29
N GLY A 4 -16.43 1.77 -10.00
CA GLY A 4 -16.50 0.53 -9.20
C GLY A 4 -16.75 0.83 -7.73
N VAL A 5 -16.88 -0.23 -6.91
CA VAL A 5 -17.22 -0.14 -5.48
C VAL A 5 -16.18 0.60 -4.63
N LEU A 6 -14.89 0.51 -5.01
CA LEU A 6 -13.85 1.34 -4.41
C LEU A 6 -13.86 2.72 -5.05
N ASP A 7 -13.81 3.76 -4.23
CA ASP A 7 -13.68 5.13 -4.69
C ASP A 7 -12.33 5.36 -5.39
N SER A 8 -12.23 6.46 -6.13
CA SER A 8 -11.08 6.74 -6.97
C SER A 8 -9.78 6.96 -6.19
N LEU A 9 -9.86 7.52 -4.99
CA LEU A 9 -8.69 7.76 -4.15
C LEU A 9 -8.19 6.44 -3.56
N THR A 10 -9.07 5.61 -3.02
CA THR A 10 -8.72 4.28 -2.51
C THR A 10 -8.00 3.44 -3.57
N LYS A 11 -8.52 3.40 -4.80
CA LYS A 11 -7.85 2.69 -5.91
C LYS A 11 -6.44 3.20 -6.20
N GLU A 12 -6.23 4.52 -6.09
CA GLU A 12 -4.93 5.13 -6.35
C GLU A 12 -3.93 4.88 -5.22
N LEU A 13 -4.37 4.89 -3.97
CA LEU A 13 -3.54 4.53 -2.82
C LEU A 13 -3.08 3.07 -2.93
N LEU A 14 -3.98 2.15 -3.31
CA LEU A 14 -3.63 0.74 -3.53
C LEU A 14 -2.59 0.58 -4.65
N TYR A 15 -2.75 1.31 -5.76
CA TYR A 15 -1.78 1.25 -6.85
C TYR A 15 -0.42 1.85 -6.46
N LEU A 16 -0.44 2.95 -5.70
CA LEU A 16 0.77 3.57 -5.16
C LEU A 16 1.52 2.59 -4.23
N VAL A 17 0.82 1.93 -3.31
CA VAL A 17 1.39 0.90 -2.44
C VAL A 17 1.97 -0.25 -3.24
N ALA A 18 1.24 -0.79 -4.21
CA ALA A 18 1.73 -1.85 -5.08
C ALA A 18 3.01 -1.43 -5.84
N SER A 19 3.06 -0.18 -6.31
CA SER A 19 4.23 0.39 -6.98
C SER A 19 5.46 0.48 -6.06
N MET A 20 5.25 0.91 -4.80
CA MET A 20 6.31 0.97 -3.78
C MET A 20 6.84 -0.43 -3.46
N VAL A 21 5.95 -1.41 -3.23
CA VAL A 21 6.33 -2.79 -2.91
C VAL A 21 7.06 -3.46 -4.08
N ALA A 22 6.65 -3.18 -5.31
CA ALA A 22 7.32 -3.67 -6.51
C ALA A 22 8.65 -2.95 -6.82
N GLY A 23 9.00 -1.87 -6.08
CA GLY A 23 10.22 -1.10 -6.29
C GLY A 23 10.22 -0.25 -7.57
N CYS A 24 9.06 0.06 -8.16
CA CYS A 24 8.99 0.85 -9.39
C CYS A 24 9.03 2.36 -9.09
N ALA A 25 10.20 2.98 -9.17
CA ALA A 25 10.37 4.42 -8.89
C ALA A 25 9.49 5.33 -9.79
N TYR A 26 9.43 5.05 -11.10
CA TYR A 26 8.59 5.79 -12.04
C TYR A 26 7.10 5.70 -11.68
N CYS A 27 6.63 4.49 -11.38
CA CYS A 27 5.25 4.23 -11.00
C CYS A 27 4.93 4.92 -9.67
N THR A 28 5.79 4.80 -8.66
CA THR A 28 5.61 5.48 -7.37
C THR A 28 5.48 6.99 -7.54
N ALA A 29 6.34 7.61 -8.35
CA ALA A 29 6.25 9.04 -8.62
C ALA A 29 4.92 9.40 -9.30
N GLY A 30 4.55 8.68 -10.36
CA GLY A 30 3.30 8.92 -11.10
C GLY A 30 2.06 8.75 -10.25
N HIS A 31 1.95 7.62 -9.53
CA HIS A 31 0.81 7.33 -8.66
C HIS A 31 0.75 8.25 -7.44
N THR A 32 1.87 8.81 -6.98
CA THR A 32 1.85 9.87 -5.95
C THR A 32 1.17 11.13 -6.48
N VAL A 33 1.48 11.56 -7.71
CA VAL A 33 0.85 12.73 -8.34
C VAL A 33 -0.65 12.49 -8.53
N PHE A 34 -1.03 11.32 -9.05
CA PHE A 34 -2.44 10.99 -9.28
C PHE A 34 -3.23 10.83 -7.98
N ALA A 35 -2.63 10.31 -6.91
CA ALA A 35 -3.29 10.20 -5.62
C ALA A 35 -3.56 11.59 -5.03
N ARG A 36 -2.61 12.51 -5.12
CA ARG A 36 -2.80 13.91 -4.69
C ARG A 36 -3.90 14.61 -5.49
N ALA A 37 -3.94 14.41 -6.80
CA ALA A 37 -5.00 14.94 -7.66
C ALA A 37 -6.41 14.42 -7.28
N LYS A 38 -6.48 13.28 -6.58
CA LYS A 38 -7.72 12.66 -6.10
C LYS A 38 -8.01 12.93 -4.62
N GLY A 39 -7.24 13.81 -3.97
CA GLY A 39 -7.48 14.23 -2.59
C GLY A 39 -6.61 13.55 -1.53
N MET A 40 -5.54 12.84 -1.92
CA MET A 40 -4.56 12.37 -0.93
C MET A 40 -3.91 13.57 -0.23
N THR A 41 -4.10 13.66 1.07
CA THR A 41 -3.45 14.68 1.91
C THR A 41 -2.06 14.24 2.32
N ASP A 42 -1.24 15.16 2.83
CA ASP A 42 0.07 14.81 3.39
C ASP A 42 -0.06 13.90 4.63
N ALA A 43 -1.15 14.04 5.40
CA ALA A 43 -1.41 13.17 6.53
C ALA A 43 -1.64 11.73 6.05
N MET A 44 -2.49 11.54 5.03
CA MET A 44 -2.72 10.23 4.41
C MET A 44 -1.45 9.65 3.82
N TYR A 45 -0.62 10.47 3.15
CA TYR A 45 0.64 9.99 2.57
C TYR A 45 1.62 9.50 3.65
N ARG A 46 1.76 10.23 4.77
CA ARG A 46 2.61 9.79 5.89
C ARG A 46 2.10 8.50 6.53
N GLU A 47 0.79 8.38 6.73
CA GLU A 47 0.19 7.16 7.26
C GLU A 47 0.39 5.97 6.30
N LEU A 48 0.22 6.20 5.00
CA LEU A 48 0.48 5.20 3.96
C LEU A 48 1.93 4.70 4.04
N LEU A 49 2.91 5.60 4.15
CA LEU A 49 4.33 5.24 4.29
C LEU A 49 4.60 4.45 5.57
N ALA A 50 3.97 4.81 6.69
CA ALA A 50 4.09 4.06 7.94
C ALA A 50 3.54 2.62 7.79
N ILE A 51 2.37 2.46 7.17
CA ILE A 51 1.76 1.16 6.89
C ILE A 51 2.66 0.32 5.99
N VAL A 52 3.14 0.90 4.88
CA VAL A 52 4.02 0.20 3.92
C VAL A 52 5.34 -0.20 4.58
N GLY A 53 5.94 0.68 5.38
CA GLY A 53 7.17 0.39 6.10
C GLY A 53 7.01 -0.77 7.08
N MET A 54 5.99 -0.71 7.94
CA MET A 54 5.66 -1.79 8.87
C MET A 54 5.40 -3.11 8.15
N ALA A 55 4.55 -3.11 7.11
CA ALA A 55 4.24 -4.31 6.34
C ALA A 55 5.50 -4.89 5.67
N ALA A 56 6.37 -4.04 5.12
CA ALA A 56 7.59 -4.49 4.49
C ALA A 56 8.58 -5.09 5.49
N GLU A 57 8.64 -4.58 6.73
CA GLU A 57 9.45 -5.14 7.81
C GLU A 57 8.88 -6.48 8.30
N THR A 58 7.62 -6.50 8.72
CA THR A 58 6.99 -7.68 9.33
C THR A 58 6.87 -8.83 8.34
N ASN A 59 6.58 -8.56 7.06
CA ASN A 59 6.54 -9.60 6.02
C ASN A 59 7.91 -10.25 5.83
N ARG A 60 9.00 -9.45 5.86
CA ARG A 60 10.36 -10.00 5.73
C ARG A 60 10.74 -10.85 6.94
N PHE A 61 10.37 -10.44 8.15
CA PHE A 61 10.57 -11.27 9.33
C PHE A 61 9.77 -12.57 9.27
N ALA A 62 8.47 -12.49 8.95
CA ALA A 62 7.62 -13.67 8.82
C ALA A 62 8.19 -14.68 7.79
N GLN A 63 8.67 -14.16 6.66
CA GLN A 63 9.32 -14.97 5.62
C GLN A 63 10.64 -15.60 6.11
N ALA A 64 11.51 -14.83 6.76
CA ALA A 64 12.81 -15.31 7.24
C ALA A 64 12.67 -16.35 8.36
N LEU A 65 11.75 -16.13 9.30
CA LEU A 65 11.47 -17.02 10.42
C LEU A 65 10.62 -18.24 10.00
N ARG A 66 10.07 -18.25 8.78
CA ARG A 66 9.13 -19.27 8.29
C ARG A 66 7.98 -19.49 9.27
N VAL A 67 7.38 -18.38 9.71
CA VAL A 67 6.26 -18.40 10.65
C VAL A 67 5.17 -19.33 10.09
N PRO A 68 4.73 -20.36 10.83
CA PRO A 68 3.69 -21.26 10.36
C PRO A 68 2.37 -20.50 10.18
N PHE A 69 1.63 -20.86 9.14
CA PHE A 69 0.26 -20.36 8.98
C PHE A 69 -0.66 -21.11 9.93
N GLU A 70 -1.09 -20.44 11.00
CA GLU A 70 -2.10 -20.95 11.92
C GLU A 70 -3.50 -20.54 11.42
N PRO A 71 -4.39 -21.49 11.07
CA PRO A 71 -5.66 -21.19 10.42
C PRO A 71 -6.75 -20.61 11.35
N ASP A 72 -6.49 -20.44 12.64
CA ASP A 72 -7.47 -19.83 13.56
C ASP A 72 -7.40 -18.30 13.50
N LEU A 73 -7.79 -17.75 12.35
CA LEU A 73 -8.04 -16.32 12.13
C LEU A 73 -9.52 -15.98 12.37
N ARG A 74 -10.10 -16.47 13.47
CA ARG A 74 -11.43 -16.01 13.87
C ARG A 74 -11.31 -14.63 14.49
N GLY A 75 -11.80 -13.64 13.73
CA GLY A 75 -12.15 -12.32 14.25
C GLY A 75 -13.35 -12.38 15.18
#